data_AF-A0A0D1VL33-F1
#
_entry.id   AF-A0A0D1VL33-F1
#
_cell.length_a   1.000
_cell.length_b   1.000
_cell.length_c   1.000
_cell.angle_alpha   90.00
_cell.angle_beta   90.00
_cell.angle_gamma   90.00
#
_symmetry.space_group_name_H-M   'P 1'
#
loop_
_entity.id
_entity.type
_entity.pdbx_description
1 polymer ?
#
loop_
_entity_poly.entity_id
_entity_poly.type
_entity_poly.pdbx_seq_one_letter_code
_entity_poly.pdbx_strand_id
1 'polypeptide(L)'
;MITPDITIPDIVEGERQPSRNYKLDFTTGRISGFIDEREAIEQFIIKAIRTARFRFIIYSDDEGCELEDLIGKDLSWPLFQSECTRVITEAIIYDDRIDNVYEFEYRREDDNVYVDFTVDTVEGTLNISVPIQGARY
;
A
#
# COMPACT_ATOMS: atom_id res chain seq x y z
N MET A 1 30.91 -17.96 38.01
CA MET A 1 30.24 -17.77 36.70
C MET A 1 30.08 -16.28 36.53
N ILE A 2 30.81 -15.66 35.60
CA ILE A 2 30.72 -14.22 35.31
C ILE A 2 29.86 -14.13 34.07
N THR A 3 28.65 -13.61 34.20
CA THR A 3 27.81 -13.27 33.04
C THR A 3 28.44 -12.06 32.36
N PRO A 4 28.71 -12.08 31.04
CA PRO A 4 29.18 -10.89 30.36
C PRO A 4 28.07 -9.83 30.38
N ASP A 5 28.46 -8.61 30.72
CA ASP A 5 27.62 -7.41 30.56
C ASP A 5 27.58 -7.10 29.06
N ILE A 6 26.53 -7.60 28.38
CA ILE A 6 26.29 -7.32 26.97
C ILE A 6 25.38 -6.09 26.95
N THR A 7 25.97 -4.93 26.65
CA THR A 7 25.20 -3.75 26.27
C THR A 7 24.62 -3.98 24.88
N ILE A 8 23.31 -4.21 24.80
CA ILE A 8 22.61 -4.21 23.51
C ILE A 8 22.63 -2.75 23.02
N PRO A 9 23.16 -2.45 21.83
CA PRO A 9 23.09 -1.10 21.29
C PRO A 9 21.62 -0.69 21.17
N ASP A 10 21.32 0.55 21.54
CA ASP A 10 20.00 1.12 21.30
C ASP A 10 19.64 0.94 19.82
N ILE A 11 18.41 0.53 19.57
CA ILE A 11 17.84 0.45 18.23
C ILE A 11 17.87 1.89 17.72
N VAL A 12 18.81 2.20 16.82
CA VAL A 12 18.83 3.51 16.17
C VAL A 12 17.58 3.54 15.29
N GLU A 13 16.58 4.35 15.64
CA GLU A 13 15.49 4.66 14.73
C GLU A 13 16.13 5.14 13.42
N GLY A 14 15.96 4.35 12.36
CA GLY A 14 16.61 4.61 11.09
C GLY A 14 16.20 5.99 10.58
N GLU A 15 17.17 6.83 10.23
CA GLU A 15 16.88 8.05 9.49
C GLU A 15 16.06 7.70 8.24
N ARG A 16 14.98 8.44 7.99
CA ARG A 16 14.14 8.26 6.79
C ARG A 16 15.03 8.27 5.54
N GLN A 17 14.90 7.24 4.73
CA GLN A 17 15.65 7.13 3.48
C GLN A 17 15.12 8.13 2.45
N PRO A 18 15.97 8.61 1.52
CA PRO A 18 15.52 9.49 0.44
C PRO A 18 14.42 8.83 -0.39
N SER A 19 13.41 9.60 -0.77
CA SER A 19 12.26 9.14 -1.57
C SER A 19 12.61 8.88 -3.04
N ARG A 20 13.74 9.40 -3.53
CA ARG A 20 14.17 9.27 -4.91
C ARG A 20 14.28 7.82 -5.35
N ASN A 21 13.50 7.44 -6.35
CA ASN A 21 13.45 6.07 -6.85
C ASN A 21 13.34 6.03 -8.38
N TYR A 22 13.51 4.85 -8.96
CA TYR A 22 13.23 4.63 -10.36
C TYR A 22 11.72 4.71 -10.64
N LYS A 23 11.38 5.32 -11.77
CA LYS A 23 10.00 5.41 -12.23
C LYS A 23 9.56 4.08 -12.85
N LEU A 24 8.49 3.50 -12.31
CA LEU A 24 7.75 2.37 -12.85
C LEU A 24 6.59 2.89 -13.71
N ASP A 25 6.61 2.53 -14.98
CA ASP A 25 5.47 2.68 -15.86
C ASP A 25 4.58 1.45 -15.71
N PHE A 26 3.48 1.58 -14.97
CA PHE A 26 2.52 0.49 -14.76
C PHE A 26 1.71 0.11 -16.01
N THR A 27 1.73 0.93 -17.06
CA THR A 27 1.04 0.65 -18.32
C THR A 27 1.93 -0.20 -19.24
N THR A 28 3.21 0.16 -19.36
CA THR A 28 4.15 -0.56 -20.24
C THR A 28 4.99 -1.62 -19.52
N GLY A 29 4.99 -1.63 -18.19
CA GLY A 29 5.80 -2.51 -17.36
C GLY A 29 7.30 -2.17 -17.40
N ARG A 30 7.66 -0.95 -17.82
CA ARG A 30 9.05 -0.53 -17.98
C ARG A 30 9.50 0.35 -16.84
N ILE A 31 10.81 0.33 -16.59
CA ILE A 31 11.47 1.23 -15.67
C ILE A 31 12.25 2.25 -16.49
N SER A 32 11.99 3.55 -16.30
CA SER A 32 12.69 4.60 -17.05
C SER A 32 12.71 5.93 -16.32
N GLY A 33 13.91 6.48 -16.10
CA GLY A 33 14.06 7.75 -15.38
C GLY A 33 13.88 7.59 -13.87
N PHE A 34 13.64 8.71 -13.20
CA PHE A 34 13.54 8.79 -11.75
C PHE A 34 12.31 9.61 -11.36
N ILE A 35 11.77 9.31 -10.20
CA ILE A 35 10.75 10.08 -9.48
C ILE A 35 11.26 10.37 -8.08
N ASP A 36 10.64 11.33 -7.42
CA ASP A 36 11.01 11.75 -6.07
C ASP A 36 9.78 12.19 -5.29
N GLU A 37 9.95 12.43 -3.98
CA GLU A 37 8.98 13.10 -3.12
C GLU A 37 7.54 12.55 -3.31
N ARG A 38 6.60 13.43 -3.66
CA ARG A 38 5.18 13.12 -3.85
C ARG A 38 4.94 12.01 -4.88
N GLU A 39 5.62 12.06 -6.03
CA GLU A 39 5.46 11.05 -7.09
C GLU A 39 5.95 9.66 -6.62
N ALA A 40 7.03 9.64 -5.83
CA ALA A 40 7.57 8.41 -5.27
C ALA A 40 6.62 7.78 -4.24
N ILE A 41 5.92 8.60 -3.45
CA ILE A 41 4.91 8.11 -2.49
C ILE A 41 3.69 7.58 -3.24
N GLU A 42 3.20 8.29 -4.25
CA GLU A 42 2.09 7.81 -5.09
C GLU A 42 2.43 6.47 -5.75
N GLN A 43 3.62 6.35 -6.34
CA GLN A 43 4.08 5.08 -6.92
C GLN A 43 4.15 3.95 -5.87
N PHE A 44 4.63 4.24 -4.66
CA PHE A 44 4.66 3.28 -3.57
C PHE A 44 3.25 2.77 -3.23
N ILE A 45 2.28 3.68 -3.03
CA ILE A 45 0.89 3.34 -2.70
C ILE A 45 0.31 2.41 -3.78
N ILE A 46 0.45 2.78 -5.06
CA ILE A 46 -0.06 1.97 -6.17
C ILE A 46 0.63 0.60 -6.24
N LYS A 47 1.96 0.55 -6.02
CA LYS A 47 2.72 -0.71 -6.03
C LYS A 47 2.30 -1.63 -4.88
N ALA A 48 2.17 -1.10 -3.66
CA ALA A 48 1.77 -1.86 -2.48
C ALA A 48 0.38 -2.48 -2.68
N ILE A 49 -0.59 -1.70 -3.15
CA ILE A 49 -1.96 -2.17 -3.36
C ILE A 49 -2.06 -3.22 -4.48
N ARG A 50 -1.26 -3.08 -5.55
CA ARG A 50 -1.26 -4.03 -6.69
C ARG A 50 -0.46 -5.30 -6.44
N THR A 51 0.31 -5.37 -5.37
CA THR A 51 1.14 -6.54 -5.07
C THR A 51 0.36 -7.46 -4.14
N ALA A 52 0.01 -8.66 -4.61
CA ALA A 52 -0.64 -9.66 -3.75
C ALA A 52 0.31 -10.07 -2.60
N ARG A 53 -0.12 -9.83 -1.36
CA ARG A 53 0.62 -10.21 -0.15
C ARG A 53 0.83 -11.73 -0.11
N PHE A 54 1.96 -12.18 0.45
CA PHE A 54 2.36 -13.60 0.57
C PHE A 54 2.59 -14.37 -0.74
N ARG A 55 2.39 -13.74 -1.91
CA ARG A 55 2.50 -14.44 -3.20
C ARG A 55 3.94 -14.63 -3.67
N PHE A 56 4.85 -13.73 -3.32
CA PHE A 56 6.22 -13.72 -3.84
C PHE A 56 7.23 -13.82 -2.71
N ILE A 57 8.09 -14.84 -2.77
CA ILE A 57 9.12 -15.15 -1.74
C ILE A 57 10.15 -14.02 -1.57
N ILE A 58 10.30 -13.15 -2.57
CA ILE A 58 11.24 -12.02 -2.53
C ILE A 58 10.75 -10.87 -1.64
N TYR A 59 9.48 -10.86 -1.22
CA TYR A 59 8.90 -9.85 -0.34
C TYR A 59 8.80 -10.38 1.09
N SER A 60 8.91 -9.48 2.07
CA SER A 60 8.52 -9.75 3.44
C SER A 60 7.00 -9.85 3.55
N ASP A 61 6.55 -10.42 4.68
CA ASP A 61 5.14 -10.61 4.98
C ASP A 61 4.37 -9.29 5.17
N ASP A 62 5.08 -8.20 5.45
CA ASP A 62 4.52 -6.86 5.64
C ASP A 62 4.21 -6.13 4.32
N GLU A 63 4.69 -6.64 3.19
CA GLU A 63 4.58 -5.99 1.88
C GLU A 63 3.38 -6.53 1.07
N GLY A 64 2.70 -5.63 0.38
CA GLY A 64 1.57 -5.96 -0.48
C GLY A 64 0.22 -5.85 0.23
N CYS A 65 -0.83 -6.25 -0.50
CA CYS A 65 -2.23 -6.12 -0.10
C CYS A 65 -3.00 -7.42 -0.38
N GLU A 66 -3.98 -7.69 0.48
CA GLU A 66 -4.87 -8.86 0.41
C GLU A 66 -6.16 -8.57 -0.39
N LEU A 67 -6.17 -7.50 -1.20
CA LEU A 67 -7.34 -7.07 -1.96
C LEU A 67 -7.82 -8.14 -2.96
N GLU A 68 -6.88 -8.87 -3.58
CA GLU A 68 -7.20 -9.98 -4.49
C GLU A 68 -7.94 -11.11 -3.78
N ASP A 69 -7.65 -11.34 -2.50
CA ASP A 69 -8.29 -12.41 -1.72
C ASP A 69 -9.74 -12.09 -1.37
N LEU A 70 -10.18 -10.83 -1.51
CA LEU A 70 -11.57 -10.43 -1.32
C LEU A 70 -12.42 -10.73 -2.56
N ILE A 71 -11.80 -10.85 -3.73
CA ILE A 71 -12.48 -11.09 -5.00
C ILE A 71 -13.02 -12.52 -5.03
N GLY A 72 -14.30 -12.68 -5.38
CA GLY A 72 -14.96 -13.98 -5.49
C GLY A 72 -15.38 -14.61 -4.16
N LYS A 73 -15.15 -13.93 -3.03
CA LYS A 73 -15.77 -14.29 -1.75
C LYS A 73 -17.23 -13.85 -1.74
N ASP A 74 -18.09 -14.62 -1.10
CA ASP A 74 -19.50 -14.29 -0.89
C ASP A 74 -19.66 -13.40 0.35
N LEU A 75 -19.26 -12.12 0.25
CA LEU A 75 -19.44 -11.12 1.33
C LEU A 75 -20.67 -10.25 1.07
N SER A 76 -21.27 -9.70 2.12
CA SER A 76 -22.23 -8.62 1.89
C SER A 76 -21.49 -7.38 1.38
N TRP A 77 -22.15 -6.51 0.61
CA TRP A 77 -21.54 -5.27 0.14
C TRP A 77 -20.90 -4.42 1.25
N PRO A 78 -21.56 -4.18 2.40
CA PRO A 78 -20.93 -3.46 3.51
C PRO A 78 -19.68 -4.16 4.07
N LEU A 79 -19.68 -5.49 4.13
CA LEU A 79 -18.52 -6.26 4.59
C LEU A 79 -17.36 -6.18 3.59
N PHE A 80 -17.66 -6.27 2.29
CA PHE A 80 -16.65 -6.08 1.24
C PHE A 80 -15.99 -4.69 1.33
N GLN A 81 -16.78 -3.63 1.51
CA GLN A 81 -16.25 -2.27 1.69
C GLN A 81 -15.39 -2.16 2.95
N SER A 82 -15.85 -2.71 4.08
CA SER A 82 -15.09 -2.72 5.32
C SER A 82 -13.74 -3.43 5.16
N GLU A 83 -13.72 -4.60 4.52
CA GLU A 83 -12.50 -5.36 4.30
C GLU A 83 -11.56 -4.66 3.30
N CYS A 84 -12.09 -4.05 2.23
CA CYS A 84 -11.28 -3.26 1.29
C CYS A 84 -10.59 -2.10 1.99
N THR A 85 -11.32 -1.31 2.78
CA THR A 85 -10.75 -0.22 3.57
C THR A 85 -9.65 -0.73 4.50
N ARG A 86 -9.89 -1.84 5.20
CA ARG A 86 -8.93 -2.44 6.12
C ARG A 86 -7.64 -2.85 5.41
N VAL A 87 -7.73 -3.69 4.37
CA VAL A 87 -6.54 -4.24 3.71
C VAL A 87 -5.75 -3.18 2.95
N ILE A 88 -6.41 -2.18 2.35
CA ILE A 88 -5.74 -1.04 1.71
C ILE A 88 -4.97 -0.21 2.75
N THR A 89 -5.60 0.08 3.89
CA THR A 89 -4.96 0.85 4.97
C THR A 89 -3.75 0.10 5.51
N GLU A 90 -3.90 -1.18 5.87
CA GLU A 90 -2.82 -2.03 6.37
C GLU A 90 -1.65 -2.19 5.38
N ALA A 91 -1.91 -2.10 4.07
CA ALA A 91 -0.86 -2.22 3.06
C ALA A 91 0.04 -0.98 2.96
N ILE A 92 -0.40 0.19 3.42
CA ILE A 92 0.30 1.45 3.19
C ILE A 92 0.64 2.23 4.47
N ILE A 93 -0.14 2.07 5.55
CA ILE A 93 -0.02 2.90 6.77
C ILE A 93 1.32 2.75 7.51
N TYR A 94 2.06 1.68 7.24
CA TYR A 94 3.36 1.41 7.87
C TYR A 94 4.54 2.05 7.13
N ASP A 95 4.31 2.63 5.93
CA ASP A 95 5.32 3.47 5.29
C ASP A 95 5.48 4.75 6.10
N ASP A 96 6.71 5.06 6.47
CA ASP A 96 7.00 6.18 7.34
C ASP A 96 6.53 7.51 6.76
N ARG A 97 6.33 7.62 5.43
CA ARG A 97 5.84 8.82 4.70
C ARG A 97 4.34 9.02 4.74
N ILE A 98 3.58 8.07 5.26
CA ILE A 98 2.12 8.12 5.32
C ILE A 98 1.66 8.42 6.75
N ASP A 99 0.91 9.51 6.92
CA ASP A 99 0.42 9.96 8.22
C ASP A 99 -1.01 9.45 8.50
N ASN A 100 -1.86 9.38 7.46
CA ASN A 100 -3.26 8.97 7.61
C ASN A 100 -3.87 8.48 6.29
N VAL A 101 -4.87 7.59 6.38
CA VAL A 101 -5.64 7.06 5.24
C VAL A 101 -7.13 7.10 5.59
N TYR A 102 -7.93 7.84 4.82
CA TYR A 102 -9.31 8.14 5.18
C TYR A 102 -10.19 8.46 3.97
N GLU A 103 -11.46 8.81 4.21
CA GLU A 103 -12.43 9.23 3.17
C GLU A 103 -12.59 8.19 2.05
N PHE A 104 -12.78 6.93 2.43
CA PHE A 104 -13.05 5.86 1.46
C PHE A 104 -14.43 6.02 0.82
N GLU A 105 -14.45 6.16 -0.49
CA GLU A 105 -15.63 6.11 -1.34
C GLU A 105 -15.56 4.93 -2.32
N TYR A 106 -16.72 4.33 -2.56
CA TYR A 106 -16.84 3.15 -3.39
C TYR A 106 -17.78 3.41 -4.55
N ARG A 107 -17.27 3.31 -5.78
CA ARG A 107 -18.07 3.50 -7.00
C ARG A 107 -18.07 2.20 -7.80
N ARG A 108 -19.23 1.83 -8.33
CA ARG A 108 -19.38 0.67 -9.22
C ARG A 108 -19.54 1.16 -10.65
N GLU A 109 -18.70 0.69 -11.56
CA GLU A 109 -18.83 0.96 -12.99
C GLU A 109 -18.56 -0.34 -13.75
N ASP A 110 -19.54 -0.77 -14.55
CA ASP A 110 -19.55 -2.04 -15.27
C ASP A 110 -19.21 -3.24 -14.35
N ASP A 111 -18.14 -3.97 -14.67
CA ASP A 111 -17.63 -5.13 -13.92
C ASP A 111 -16.55 -4.76 -12.88
N ASN A 112 -16.37 -3.47 -12.59
CA ASN A 112 -15.31 -2.96 -11.71
C ASN A 112 -15.87 -2.20 -10.51
N VAL A 113 -15.16 -2.31 -9.40
CA VAL A 113 -15.34 -1.43 -8.23
C VAL A 113 -14.14 -0.50 -8.15
N TYR A 114 -14.38 0.80 -8.08
CA TYR A 114 -13.36 1.80 -7.81
C TYR A 114 -13.41 2.17 -6.34
N VAL A 115 -12.24 2.17 -5.72
CA VAL A 115 -12.03 2.66 -4.35
C VAL A 115 -11.26 3.95 -4.44
N ASP A 116 -11.93 5.04 -4.08
CA ASP A 116 -11.34 6.37 -4.00
C ASP A 116 -11.08 6.67 -2.52
N PHE A 117 -9.90 7.20 -2.19
CA PHE A 117 -9.54 7.53 -0.81
C PHE A 117 -8.48 8.63 -0.76
N THR A 118 -8.38 9.25 0.42
CA THR A 118 -7.45 10.33 0.71
C THR A 118 -6.32 9.83 1.59
N VAL A 119 -5.08 10.21 1.27
CA VAL A 119 -3.88 9.88 2.03
C VAL A 119 -3.16 11.16 2.39
N ASP A 120 -2.98 11.41 3.69
CA ASP A 120 -2.10 12.47 4.15
C ASP A 120 -0.68 11.93 4.25
N THR A 121 0.26 12.69 3.70
CA THR A 121 1.68 12.33 3.64
C THR A 121 2.53 13.52 4.01
N VAL A 122 3.81 13.25 4.23
CA VAL A 122 4.81 14.29 4.47
C VAL A 122 5.01 15.25 3.29
N GLU A 123 4.56 14.86 2.09
CA GLU A 123 4.56 15.68 0.86
C GLU A 123 3.16 16.25 0.55
N GLY A 124 2.27 16.28 1.55
CA GLY A 124 0.90 16.75 1.46
C GLY A 124 -0.11 15.67 1.05
N THR A 125 -1.35 16.09 0.83
CA THR A 125 -2.48 15.18 0.62
C THR A 125 -2.52 14.63 -0.81
N LEU A 126 -2.74 13.32 -0.93
CA LEU A 126 -2.94 12.59 -2.18
C LEU A 126 -4.37 12.05 -2.25
N ASN A 127 -5.00 12.13 -3.42
CA ASN A 127 -6.25 11.45 -3.71
C ASN A 127 -5.94 10.27 -4.63
N ILE A 128 -6.24 9.07 -4.18
CA ILE A 128 -5.87 7.83 -4.86
C ILE A 128 -7.15 7.13 -5.30
N SER A 129 -7.15 6.63 -6.54
CA SER A 129 -8.23 5.82 -7.11
C SER A 129 -7.67 4.48 -7.56
N VAL A 130 -8.20 3.39 -6.99
CA VAL A 130 -7.77 2.02 -7.33
C VAL A 130 -8.95 1.24 -7.91
N PRO A 131 -8.82 0.68 -9.12
CA PRO A 131 -9.80 -0.26 -9.67
C PRO A 131 -9.58 -1.67 -9.10
N ILE A 132 -10.67 -2.29 -8.65
CA ILE A 132 -10.78 -3.70 -8.27
C ILE A 132 -11.50 -4.42 -9.41
N GLN A 133 -10.72 -5.13 -10.23
CA GLN A 133 -11.25 -5.89 -11.36
C GLN A 133 -11.77 -7.25 -10.91
N GLY A 134 -12.94 -7.66 -11.41
CA GLY A 134 -13.47 -9.00 -11.15
C GLY A 134 -14.23 -9.17 -9.85
N ALA A 135 -14.51 -8.08 -9.11
CA ALA A 135 -15.45 -8.06 -8.00
C ALA A 135 -16.90 -8.22 -8.49
N ARG A 136 -17.24 -9.43 -8.98
CA ARG A 136 -18.62 -9.81 -9.26
C ARG A 136 -19.33 -10.02 -7.91
N TYR A 137 -20.11 -9.03 -7.52
CA TYR A 137 -21.14 -9.13 -6.49
C TYR A 137 -22.53 -9.06 -7.11
#